data_AF-A0A7X6JMQ6-F1
#
_entry.id   AF-A0A7X6JMQ6-F1
#
_cell.length_a   1.000
_cell.length_b   1.000
_cell.length_c   1.000
_cell.angle_alpha   90.00
_cell.angle_beta   90.00
_cell.angle_gamma   90.00
#
_symmetry.space_group_name_H-M   'P 1'
#
loop_
_entity.id
_entity.type
_entity.pdbx_description
1 polymer ?
#
loop_
_entity_poly.entity_id
_entity_poly.type
_entity_poly.pdbx_seq_one_letter_code
_entity_poly.pdbx_strand_id
1 'polypeptide(L)'
;MINIGKINTLRVVAQYPFGYALAPLVENDDENDSVIEIDDADEQQSVTLAIDEVETPLTEGQQIEVFVATDQRGDLYATMKKPLIQVGETKVLKAVSATNFGAFFDWGLENDLLMPNDYQAQPVNPGMYYVVHTFFDDKTQRILGATKLHYFLKESSAYLNEGDIVDCLVYAKTDLGFKVVINEKSLGLIFHSD
;
A
#
# COMPACT_ATOMS: atom_id res chain seq x y z
N MET A 1 -11.73 -2.21 11.63
CA MET A 1 -10.42 -2.88 11.45
C MET A 1 -9.51 -1.97 10.61
N ILE A 2 -8.21 -1.90 10.91
CA ILE A 2 -7.25 -1.06 10.17
C ILE A 2 -6.65 -1.89 9.02
N ASN A 3 -6.67 -1.34 7.81
CA ASN A 3 -6.05 -1.95 6.64
C ASN A 3 -4.70 -1.29 6.36
N ILE A 4 -3.60 -1.96 6.70
CA ILE A 4 -2.25 -1.45 6.47
C ILE A 4 -1.96 -1.37 4.97
N GLY A 5 -1.36 -0.26 4.54
CA GLY A 5 -1.05 0.02 3.16
C GLY A 5 -2.27 0.35 2.31
N LYS A 6 -3.34 0.83 2.93
CA LYS A 6 -4.59 1.28 2.30
C LYS A 6 -5.05 2.62 2.87
N ILE A 7 -5.93 3.29 2.13
CA ILE A 7 -6.75 4.39 2.66
C ILE A 7 -7.77 3.81 3.65
N ASN A 8 -7.86 4.43 4.82
CA ASN A 8 -8.79 4.10 5.89
C ASN A 8 -9.56 5.35 6.31
N THR A 9 -10.85 5.20 6.64
CA THR A 9 -11.60 6.21 7.37
C THR A 9 -11.48 5.94 8.86
N LEU A 10 -10.79 6.82 9.59
CA LEU A 10 -10.52 6.68 11.03
C LEU A 10 -11.10 7.86 11.82
N ARG A 11 -11.26 7.69 13.13
CA ARG A 11 -11.75 8.72 14.05
C ARG A 11 -10.63 9.22 14.95
N VAL A 12 -10.55 10.53 15.15
CA VAL A 12 -9.67 11.15 16.15
C VAL A 12 -10.15 10.78 17.55
N VAL A 13 -9.28 10.17 18.36
CA VAL A 13 -9.59 9.76 19.74
C VAL A 13 -8.82 10.54 20.78
N ALA A 14 -7.69 11.14 20.41
CA ALA A 14 -6.94 12.04 21.28
C ALA A 14 -6.09 13.02 20.47
N GLN A 15 -5.79 14.16 21.07
CA GLN A 15 -4.84 15.14 20.55
C GLN A 15 -3.65 15.29 21.50
N TYR A 16 -2.44 15.27 20.94
CA TYR A 16 -1.18 15.51 21.63
C TYR A 16 -0.47 16.73 21.02
N PRO A 17 0.55 17.29 21.71
CA PRO A 17 1.32 18.43 21.17
C PRO A 17 1.99 18.16 19.82
N PHE A 18 2.23 16.89 19.48
CA PHE A 18 2.96 16.47 18.27
C PHE A 18 2.07 15.76 17.23
N GLY A 19 0.78 15.58 17.50
CA GLY A 19 -0.11 14.89 16.56
C GLY A 19 -1.41 14.39 17.18
N TYR A 20 -2.06 13.48 16.47
CA TYR A 20 -3.35 12.90 16.83
C TYR A 20 -3.24 11.38 16.93
N ALA A 21 -3.97 10.80 17.88
CA ALA A 21 -4.26 9.37 17.86
C ALA A 21 -5.56 9.12 17.11
N LEU A 22 -5.53 8.15 16.21
CA LEU A 22 -6.65 7.72 15.39
C LEU A 22 -7.01 6.27 15.73
N ALA A 23 -8.30 5.96 15.71
CA ALA A 23 -8.82 4.61 15.91
C ALA A 23 -9.87 4.27 14.84
N PRO A 24 -10.13 2.98 14.59
CA PRO A 24 -11.27 2.55 13.77
C PRO A 24 -12.59 3.14 14.26
N LEU A 25 -13.54 3.26 13.33
CA LEU A 25 -14.92 3.57 13.69
C LEU A 25 -15.49 2.43 14.54
N VAL A 26 -16.10 2.78 15.68
CA VAL A 26 -16.87 1.84 16.49
C VAL A 26 -18.32 1.92 15.99
N GLU A 27 -18.84 0.80 15.48
CA GLU A 27 -20.28 0.68 15.20
C GLU A 27 -20.97 0.50 16.56
N ASN A 28 -21.68 1.54 17.02
CA ASN A 28 -22.56 1.43 18.17
C ASN A 28 -23.86 0.77 17.70
N ASP A 29 -23.97 -0.55 17.81
CA ASP A 29 -25.19 -1.28 17.46
C ASP A 29 -26.24 -1.31 18.58
N ASP A 30 -26.01 -0.62 19.71
CA ASP A 30 -26.96 -0.60 20.82
C ASP A 30 -27.46 0.81 21.15
N GLU A 31 -28.75 1.03 20.90
CA GLU A 31 -29.59 2.14 21.39
C GLU A 31 -29.77 2.17 22.92
N ASN A 32 -28.85 1.58 23.69
CA ASN A 32 -28.94 1.56 25.15
C ASN A 32 -27.75 2.27 25.79
N ASP A 33 -28.07 3.40 26.42
CA ASP A 33 -27.25 4.17 27.33
C ASP A 33 -26.75 3.28 28.48
N SER A 34 -25.66 2.56 28.23
CA SER A 34 -24.80 2.02 29.27
C SER A 34 -23.39 2.46 28.93
N VAL A 35 -22.88 3.35 29.77
CA VAL A 35 -21.46 3.67 29.89
C VAL A 35 -20.68 2.36 29.77
N ILE A 36 -20.01 2.18 28.63
CA ILE A 36 -19.02 1.12 28.48
C ILE A 36 -17.89 1.59 29.38
N GLU A 37 -17.78 0.97 30.56
CA GLU A 37 -16.49 0.90 31.25
C GLU A 37 -15.56 0.24 30.24
N ILE A 38 -14.68 1.06 29.65
CA ILE A 38 -13.59 0.56 28.82
C ILE A 38 -12.68 -0.19 29.78
N ASP A 39 -12.94 -1.48 29.99
CA ASP A 39 -11.97 -2.38 30.60
C ASP A 39 -10.69 -2.25 29.77
N ASP A 40 -9.59 -1.87 30.44
CA ASP A 40 -8.24 -1.60 29.91
C ASP A 40 -7.55 -2.83 29.26
N ALA A 41 -8.26 -3.61 28.44
CA ALA A 41 -7.78 -4.87 27.87
C ALA A 41 -7.97 -5.02 26.35
N ASP A 42 -8.83 -4.23 25.71
CA ASP A 42 -8.77 -4.05 24.26
C ASP A 42 -7.88 -2.83 23.98
N GLU A 43 -6.56 -3.05 23.92
CA GLU A 43 -5.63 -2.10 23.31
C GLU A 43 -6.05 -1.93 21.84
N GLN A 44 -7.03 -1.06 21.60
CA GLN A 44 -7.47 -0.74 20.26
C GLN A 44 -6.25 -0.19 19.54
N GLN A 45 -5.77 -0.94 18.54
CA GLN A 45 -4.56 -0.59 17.81
C GLN A 45 -4.68 0.85 17.31
N SER A 46 -3.87 1.75 17.87
CA SER A 46 -3.95 3.17 17.59
C SER A 46 -2.96 3.54 16.48
N VAL A 47 -3.34 4.51 15.65
CA VAL A 47 -2.52 5.04 14.56
C VAL A 47 -2.19 6.49 14.84
N THR A 48 -0.94 6.88 14.65
CA THR A 48 -0.51 8.26 14.88
C THR A 48 -0.54 9.08 13.60
N LEU A 49 -1.12 10.28 13.65
CA LEU A 49 -1.05 11.28 12.57
C LEU A 49 -0.28 12.49 13.07
N ALA A 50 0.78 12.88 12.36
CA ALA A 50 1.61 14.01 12.74
C ALA A 50 0.84 15.34 12.62
N ILE A 51 1.18 16.31 13.49
CA ILE A 51 0.48 17.61 13.55
C ILE A 51 0.65 18.45 12.27
N ASP A 52 1.73 18.25 11.53
CA ASP A 52 2.08 18.97 10.30
C ASP A 52 1.42 18.40 9.03
N GLU A 53 0.77 17.24 9.14
CA GLU A 53 -0.02 16.64 8.05
C GLU A 53 -1.43 17.26 7.93
N VAL A 54 -1.83 18.13 8.85
CA VAL A 54 -3.13 18.80 8.84
C VAL A 54 -3.02 20.33 8.74
N GLU A 55 -3.81 20.93 7.85
CA GLU A 55 -3.86 22.40 7.71
C GLU A 55 -4.65 23.07 8.84
N THR A 56 -5.67 22.38 9.35
CA THR A 56 -6.55 22.84 10.43
C THR A 56 -6.57 21.82 11.56
N PRO A 57 -6.55 22.24 12.83
CA PRO A 57 -6.64 21.32 13.96
C PRO A 57 -7.88 20.43 13.87
N LEU A 58 -7.69 19.13 14.07
CA LEU A 58 -8.78 18.17 14.13
C LEU A 58 -9.42 18.17 15.51
N THR A 59 -10.72 17.85 15.57
CA THR A 59 -11.46 17.69 16.83
C THR A 59 -11.60 16.22 17.19
N GLU A 60 -11.60 15.89 18.48
CA GLU A 60 -11.97 14.54 18.92
C GLU A 60 -13.34 14.14 18.38
N GLY A 61 -13.47 12.89 17.95
CA GLY A 61 -14.65 12.36 17.29
C GLY A 61 -14.73 12.64 15.77
N GLN A 62 -13.89 13.53 15.24
CA GLN A 62 -13.84 13.81 13.80
C GLN A 62 -13.36 12.58 13.01
N GLN A 63 -14.03 12.30 11.90
CA GLN A 63 -13.61 11.28 10.94
C GLN A 63 -12.69 11.86 9.87
N ILE A 64 -11.69 11.09 9.47
CA ILE A 64 -10.68 11.49 8.49
C ILE A 64 -10.25 10.32 7.62
N GLU A 65 -10.06 10.57 6.32
CA GLU A 65 -9.49 9.60 5.40
C GLU A 65 -7.96 9.73 5.36
N VAL A 66 -7.26 8.67 5.73
CA VAL A 66 -5.80 8.64 5.83
C VAL A 66 -5.23 7.38 5.21
N PHE A 67 -4.04 7.46 4.61
CA PHE A 67 -3.27 6.27 4.30
C PHE A 67 -2.56 5.78 5.55
N VAL A 68 -2.66 4.47 5.84
CA VAL A 68 -2.02 3.87 7.02
C VAL A 68 -0.83 3.03 6.59
N ALA A 69 0.32 3.22 7.24
CA ALA A 69 1.55 2.48 6.98
C ALA A 69 2.31 2.21 8.30
N THR A 70 3.39 1.46 8.20
CA THR A 70 4.31 1.20 9.31
C THR A 70 5.60 1.96 9.14
N ASP A 71 6.13 2.48 10.23
CA ASP A 71 7.42 3.13 10.26
C ASP A 71 8.57 2.09 10.28
N GLN A 72 9.80 2.57 10.48
CA GLN A 72 10.98 1.72 10.55
C GLN A 72 11.02 0.78 11.79
N ARG A 73 10.23 1.05 12.83
CA ARG A 73 10.10 0.26 14.05
C ARG A 73 8.92 -0.71 14.00
N GLY A 74 8.03 -0.55 13.02
CA GLY A 74 6.80 -1.32 12.88
C GLY A 74 5.59 -0.63 13.51
N ASP A 75 5.75 0.60 14.01
CA ASP A 75 4.67 1.38 14.60
C ASP A 75 3.76 1.94 13.50
N LEU A 76 2.45 1.92 13.72
CA LEU A 76 1.49 2.45 12.76
C LEU A 76 1.48 3.97 12.75
N TYR A 77 1.59 4.53 11.55
CA TYR A 77 1.38 5.94 11.30
C TYR A 77 0.37 6.13 10.16
N ALA A 78 -0.26 7.30 10.18
CA ALA A 78 -1.18 7.78 9.18
C ALA A 78 -0.57 9.00 8.48
N THR A 79 -0.92 9.17 7.20
CA THR A 79 -0.60 10.37 6.42
C THR A 79 -1.82 10.77 5.59
N MET A 80 -1.98 12.08 5.38
CA MET A 80 -2.99 12.65 4.49
C MET A 80 -2.56 12.58 3.02
N LYS A 81 -1.28 12.30 2.76
CA LYS A 81 -0.75 12.12 1.42
C LYS A 81 -1.31 10.84 0.81
N LYS A 82 -1.71 10.94 -0.46
CA LYS A 82 -2.20 9.80 -1.24
C LYS A 82 -1.02 9.14 -1.95
N PRO A 83 -0.70 7.87 -1.67
CA PRO A 83 0.38 7.20 -2.38
C PRO A 83 -0.02 6.91 -3.83
N LEU A 84 0.99 6.74 -4.68
CA LEU A 84 0.82 6.35 -6.09
C LEU A 84 0.35 4.90 -6.24
N ILE A 85 0.62 4.07 -5.23
CA ILE A 85 0.28 2.63 -5.18
C ILE A 85 -0.13 2.24 -3.75
N GLN A 86 -1.05 1.30 -3.62
CA GLN A 86 -1.45 0.71 -2.34
C GLN A 86 -1.08 -0.79 -2.27
N VAL A 87 -1.08 -1.37 -1.08
CA VAL A 87 -0.83 -2.82 -0.89
C VAL A 87 -1.80 -3.66 -1.74
N GLY A 88 -1.30 -4.64 -2.46
CA GLY A 88 -2.05 -5.47 -3.41
C GLY A 88 -2.28 -4.85 -4.80
N GLU A 89 -1.91 -3.58 -5.03
CA GLU A 89 -1.96 -2.95 -6.36
C GLU A 89 -0.69 -3.23 -7.16
N THR A 90 -0.78 -3.12 -8.48
CA THR A 90 0.34 -3.29 -9.40
C THR A 90 0.43 -2.13 -10.38
N LYS A 91 1.38 -1.21 -10.19
CA LYS A 91 1.48 0.03 -10.97
C LYS A 91 2.89 0.32 -11.44
N VAL A 92 3.03 1.28 -12.35
CA VAL A 92 4.33 1.75 -12.83
C VAL A 92 4.88 2.80 -11.87
N LEU A 93 6.06 2.54 -11.29
CA LEU A 93 6.75 3.47 -10.41
C LEU A 93 8.15 3.79 -10.93
N LYS A 94 8.66 4.96 -10.55
CA LYS A 94 10.02 5.39 -10.88
C LYS A 94 10.99 4.91 -9.80
N ALA A 95 12.09 4.29 -10.20
CA ALA A 95 13.20 4.00 -9.31
C ALA A 95 13.94 5.31 -8.96
N VAL A 96 14.09 5.60 -7.67
CA VAL A 96 14.79 6.80 -7.18
C VAL A 96 16.25 6.49 -6.91
N SER A 97 16.52 5.35 -6.26
CA SER A 97 17.89 4.92 -5.95
C SER A 97 18.01 3.40 -5.89
N ALA A 98 19.25 2.91 -5.94
CA ALA A 98 19.58 1.50 -5.82
C ALA A 98 20.82 1.34 -4.94
N THR A 99 20.82 0.31 -4.10
CA THR A 99 21.88 0.00 -3.13
C THR A 99 22.18 -1.50 -3.15
N ASN A 100 23.17 -1.92 -2.35
CA ASN A 100 23.55 -3.33 -2.28
C ASN A 100 22.48 -4.25 -1.67
N PHE A 101 21.49 -3.71 -0.94
CA PHE A 101 20.44 -4.53 -0.28
C PHE A 101 19.06 -4.40 -0.95
N GLY A 102 18.87 -3.40 -1.80
CA GLY A 102 17.58 -3.15 -2.45
C GLY A 102 17.56 -1.85 -3.24
N ALA A 103 16.42 -1.61 -3.86
CA ALA A 103 16.13 -0.38 -4.59
C ALA A 103 14.95 0.36 -3.96
N PHE A 104 14.87 1.66 -4.22
CA PHE A 104 13.88 2.56 -3.66
C PHE A 104 13.06 3.17 -4.78
N PHE A 105 11.74 3.18 -4.62
CA PHE A 105 10.79 3.64 -5.61
C PHE A 105 9.97 4.81 -5.08
N ASP A 106 9.78 5.81 -5.94
CA ASP A 106 8.86 6.90 -5.67
C ASP A 106 7.44 6.37 -5.72
N TRP A 107 6.79 6.37 -4.56
CA TRP A 107 5.39 6.01 -4.38
C TRP A 107 4.56 7.15 -3.80
N GLY A 108 5.07 8.39 -3.84
CA GLY A 108 4.33 9.60 -3.45
C GLY A 108 4.24 9.89 -1.96
N LEU A 109 4.97 9.17 -1.10
CA LEU A 109 5.10 9.48 0.33
C LEU A 109 6.48 10.07 0.65
N GLU A 110 6.67 10.51 1.90
CA GLU A 110 7.91 11.15 2.34
C GLU A 110 9.13 10.22 2.25
N ASN A 111 8.95 8.95 2.61
CA ASN A 111 9.97 7.91 2.45
C ASN A 111 9.69 7.11 1.18
N ASP A 112 10.73 6.71 0.46
CA ASP A 112 10.60 5.85 -0.72
C ASP A 112 10.20 4.40 -0.36
N LEU A 113 9.51 3.73 -1.29
CA LEU A 113 9.13 2.32 -1.16
C LEU A 113 10.36 1.42 -1.38
N LEU A 114 10.71 0.62 -0.36
CA LEU A 114 11.80 -0.34 -0.45
C LEU A 114 11.39 -1.59 -1.25
N MET A 115 12.24 -1.97 -2.20
CA MET A 115 12.21 -3.25 -2.90
C MET A 115 13.51 -4.01 -2.63
N PRO A 116 13.52 -4.99 -1.70
CA PRO A 116 14.69 -5.81 -1.44
C PRO A 116 15.12 -6.59 -2.69
N ASN A 117 16.41 -6.93 -2.79
CA ASN A 117 16.95 -7.65 -3.95
C ASN A 117 16.23 -8.97 -4.24
N ASP A 118 15.79 -9.69 -3.20
CA ASP A 118 15.06 -10.95 -3.34
C ASP A 118 13.73 -10.81 -4.08
N TYR A 119 13.16 -9.61 -4.12
CA TYR A 119 11.92 -9.26 -4.82
C TYR A 119 12.15 -8.59 -6.19
N GLN A 120 13.41 -8.41 -6.61
CA GLN A 120 13.77 -7.83 -7.91
C GLN A 120 13.90 -8.91 -8.99
N ALA A 121 13.15 -8.77 -10.10
CA ALA A 121 13.26 -9.69 -11.22
C ALA A 121 14.58 -9.52 -11.99
N GLN A 122 15.09 -8.29 -12.04
CA GLN A 122 16.34 -7.87 -12.64
C GLN A 122 16.91 -6.69 -11.83
N PRO A 123 18.21 -6.40 -11.91
CA PRO A 123 18.78 -5.22 -11.26
C PRO A 123 18.04 -3.93 -11.64
N VAL A 124 17.72 -3.12 -10.63
CA VAL A 124 17.02 -1.84 -10.80
C VAL A 124 18.02 -0.72 -11.08
N ASN A 125 17.74 0.05 -12.14
CA ASN A 125 18.51 1.22 -12.53
C ASN A 125 17.76 2.49 -12.08
N PRO A 126 18.39 3.36 -11.25
CA PRO A 126 17.78 4.63 -10.85
C PRO A 126 17.37 5.49 -12.05
N GLY A 127 16.25 6.19 -11.92
CA GLY A 127 15.66 7.03 -12.96
C GLY A 127 14.73 6.30 -13.94
N MET A 128 14.78 4.97 -13.97
CA MET A 128 13.95 4.14 -14.86
C MET A 128 12.59 3.81 -14.21
N TYR A 129 11.63 3.40 -15.05
CA TYR A 129 10.29 3.02 -14.62
C TYR A 129 10.10 1.51 -14.68
N TYR A 130 9.42 0.96 -13.67
CA TYR A 130 9.18 -0.46 -13.55
C TYR A 130 7.73 -0.72 -13.14
N VAL A 131 7.18 -1.86 -13.57
CA VAL A 131 5.92 -2.37 -13.04
C VAL A 131 6.20 -3.03 -11.69
N VAL A 132 5.63 -2.45 -10.63
CA VAL A 132 5.86 -2.82 -9.23
C VAL A 132 4.54 -3.31 -8.62
N HIS A 133 4.59 -4.45 -7.95
CA HIS A 133 3.54 -4.89 -7.03
C HIS A 133 3.90 -4.49 -5.60
N THR A 134 2.96 -3.94 -4.84
CA THR A 134 3.17 -3.58 -3.44
C THR A 134 2.51 -4.59 -2.51
N PHE A 135 3.16 -4.98 -1.43
CA PHE A 135 2.62 -5.92 -0.46
C PHE A 135 3.08 -5.57 0.97
N PHE A 136 2.36 -6.09 1.97
CA PHE A 136 2.80 -6.01 3.36
C PHE A 136 3.56 -7.28 3.71
N ASP A 137 4.76 -7.14 4.28
CA ASP A 137 5.57 -8.27 4.73
C ASP A 137 5.42 -8.45 6.25
N ASP A 138 4.75 -9.53 6.65
CA ASP A 138 4.48 -9.83 8.06
C ASP A 138 5.75 -10.06 8.89
N LYS A 139 6.86 -10.45 8.26
CA LYS A 139 8.13 -10.72 8.97
C LYS A 139 8.83 -9.44 9.39
N THR A 140 8.88 -8.46 8.50
CA THR A 140 9.54 -7.18 8.74
C THR A 140 8.58 -6.09 9.21
N GLN A 141 7.26 -6.35 9.18
CA GLN A 141 6.20 -5.40 9.48
C GLN A 141 6.32 -4.13 8.62
N ARG A 142 6.62 -4.30 7.32
CA ARG A 142 6.84 -3.20 6.38
C ARG A 142 6.07 -3.40 5.08
N ILE A 143 5.71 -2.28 4.47
CA ILE A 143 5.21 -2.27 3.09
C ILE A 143 6.42 -2.30 2.14
N LEU A 144 6.44 -3.27 1.24
CA LEU A 144 7.53 -3.51 0.31
C LEU A 144 7.03 -3.57 -1.13
N GLY A 145 7.92 -3.27 -2.08
CA GLY A 145 7.69 -3.45 -3.50
C GLY A 145 8.31 -4.74 -4.05
N ALA A 146 7.80 -5.22 -5.19
CA ALA A 146 8.38 -6.30 -5.96
C ALA A 146 8.22 -6.10 -7.48
N THR A 147 9.26 -6.44 -8.25
CA THR A 147 9.16 -6.64 -9.72
C THR A 147 9.10 -8.12 -10.09
N LYS A 148 9.34 -9.05 -9.15
CA LYS A 148 9.01 -10.48 -9.30
C LYS A 148 7.50 -10.70 -9.17
N LEU A 149 6.75 -10.31 -10.20
CA LEU A 149 5.29 -10.29 -10.15
C LEU A 149 4.64 -11.68 -10.00
N HIS A 150 5.32 -12.75 -10.40
CA HIS A 150 4.81 -14.13 -10.32
C HIS A 150 4.59 -14.66 -8.89
N TYR A 151 5.12 -13.97 -7.86
CA TYR A 151 4.79 -14.27 -6.46
C TYR A 151 3.39 -13.80 -6.06
N PHE A 152 2.84 -12.82 -6.77
CA PHE A 152 1.60 -12.12 -6.39
C PHE A 152 0.49 -12.30 -7.41
N LEU A 153 0.84 -12.40 -8.70
CA LEU A 153 -0.09 -12.51 -9.81
C LEU A 153 0.01 -13.88 -10.48
N LYS A 154 -1.15 -14.44 -10.83
CA LYS A 154 -1.25 -15.75 -11.49
C LYS A 154 -1.37 -15.58 -13.01
N GLU A 155 -0.95 -16.60 -13.76
CA GLU A 155 -1.14 -16.71 -15.22
C GLU A 155 -2.53 -17.26 -15.59
N SER A 156 -3.51 -17.16 -14.68
CA SER A 156 -4.86 -17.68 -14.92
C SER A 156 -5.76 -16.65 -15.61
N SER A 157 -6.49 -17.11 -16.63
CA SER A 157 -7.48 -16.34 -17.39
C SER A 157 -8.92 -16.63 -16.94
N ALA A 158 -9.15 -17.27 -15.79
CA ALA A 158 -10.48 -17.76 -15.41
C ALA A 158 -11.57 -16.66 -15.31
N TYR A 159 -11.19 -15.38 -15.28
CA TYR A 159 -12.10 -14.23 -15.24
C TYR A 159 -12.20 -13.47 -16.58
N LEU A 160 -11.50 -13.94 -17.62
CA LEU A 160 -11.43 -13.31 -18.94
C LEU A 160 -12.04 -14.24 -20.00
N ASN A 161 -12.76 -13.65 -20.94
CA ASN A 161 -13.26 -14.30 -22.15
C ASN A 161 -12.55 -13.76 -23.39
N GLU A 162 -12.57 -14.56 -24.46
CA GLU A 162 -12.08 -14.11 -25.75
C GLU A 162 -12.88 -12.90 -26.25
N GLY A 163 -12.18 -11.87 -26.70
CA GLY A 163 -12.77 -10.60 -27.15
C GLY A 163 -12.95 -9.53 -26.08
N ASP A 164 -12.65 -9.84 -24.81
CA ASP A 164 -12.70 -8.84 -23.73
C ASP A 164 -11.65 -7.73 -23.96
N ILE A 165 -12.05 -6.48 -23.74
CA ILE A 165 -11.14 -5.33 -23.72
C ILE A 165 -10.49 -5.30 -22.34
N VAL A 166 -9.15 -5.24 -22.32
CA VAL A 166 -8.36 -5.26 -21.08
C VAL A 166 -7.28 -4.20 -21.08
N ASP A 167 -6.91 -3.76 -19.88
CA ASP A 167 -5.76 -2.90 -19.67
C ASP A 167 -4.50 -3.75 -19.43
N CYS A 168 -3.41 -3.38 -20.10
CA CYS A 168 -2.15 -4.12 -20.05
C CYS A 168 -0.98 -3.21 -19.65
N LEU A 169 -0.20 -3.62 -18.65
CA LEU A 169 1.10 -3.02 -18.33
C LEU A 169 2.23 -3.93 -18.81
N VAL A 170 2.99 -3.49 -19.82
CA VAL A 170 4.17 -4.21 -20.31
C VAL A 170 5.31 -4.07 -19.31
N TYR A 171 5.86 -5.21 -18.85
CA TYR A 171 6.93 -5.20 -17.84
C TYR A 171 8.22 -5.90 -18.26
N ALA A 172 8.20 -6.71 -19.32
CA ALA A 172 9.41 -7.33 -19.85
C ALA A 172 9.25 -7.73 -21.32
N LYS A 173 10.35 -7.67 -22.06
CA LYS A 173 10.47 -8.29 -23.39
C LYS A 173 11.09 -9.68 -23.25
N THR A 174 10.61 -10.62 -24.06
CA THR A 174 11.12 -12.00 -24.18
C THR A 174 11.32 -12.34 -25.65
N ASP A 175 11.81 -13.54 -25.96
CA ASP A 175 11.93 -14.00 -27.35
C ASP A 175 10.55 -14.29 -27.98
N LEU A 176 9.58 -14.74 -27.18
CA LEU A 176 8.22 -15.05 -27.65
C LEU A 176 7.36 -13.80 -27.80
N GLY A 177 7.57 -12.79 -26.96
CA GLY A 177 6.69 -11.63 -26.92
C GLY A 177 6.96 -10.66 -25.76
N PHE A 178 5.95 -9.88 -25.41
CA PHE A 178 5.95 -8.94 -24.30
C PHE A 178 5.15 -9.49 -23.13
N LYS A 179 5.78 -9.61 -21.96
CA LYS A 179 5.08 -9.97 -20.73
C LYS A 179 4.27 -8.77 -20.24
N VAL A 180 3.02 -9.02 -19.88
CA VAL A 180 2.07 -7.99 -19.44
C VAL A 180 1.40 -8.36 -18.13
N VAL A 181 1.05 -7.33 -17.36
CA VAL A 181 0.05 -7.44 -16.29
C VAL A 181 -1.29 -7.02 -16.87
N ILE A 182 -2.31 -7.88 -16.76
CA ILE A 182 -3.65 -7.66 -17.27
C ILE A 182 -4.55 -7.25 -16.12
N ASN A 183 -5.23 -6.10 -16.25
CA ASN A 183 -6.19 -5.55 -15.29
C ASN A 183 -5.70 -5.54 -13.83
N GLU A 184 -4.38 -5.36 -13.62
CA GLU A 184 -3.68 -5.48 -12.32
C GLU A 184 -3.87 -6.82 -11.57
N LYS A 185 -4.38 -7.87 -12.24
CA LYS A 185 -4.84 -9.12 -11.59
C LYS A 185 -4.13 -10.37 -12.06
N SER A 186 -3.71 -10.43 -13.33
CA SER A 186 -3.05 -11.61 -13.88
C SER A 186 -1.87 -11.27 -14.76
N LEU A 187 -1.03 -12.26 -14.98
CA LEU A 187 0.07 -12.18 -15.93
C LEU A 187 -0.37 -12.73 -17.29
N GLY A 188 0.21 -12.19 -18.35
CA GLY A 188 -0.01 -12.64 -19.72
C GLY A 188 1.18 -12.38 -20.63
N LEU A 189 1.02 -12.76 -21.89
CA LEU A 189 2.02 -12.62 -22.95
C LEU A 189 1.33 -12.12 -24.23
N ILE A 190 1.83 -11.04 -24.81
CA ILE A 190 1.48 -10.60 -26.16
C ILE A 190 2.57 -11.14 -27.10
N PHE A 191 2.22 -11.99 -28.06
CA PHE A 191 3.21 -12.60 -28.95
C PHE A 191 3.71 -11.59 -30.00
N HIS A 192 4.92 -11.77 -30.53
CA HIS A 192 5.41 -10.93 -31.64
C HIS A 192 4.62 -11.10 -32.95
N SER A 193 3.82 -12.17 -33.06
CA SER A 193 3.00 -12.45 -34.24
C SER A 193 1.69 -11.66 -34.27
N ASP A 194 1.31 -11.04 -33.15
CA ASP A 194 0.09 -10.25 -32.99
C ASP A 194 0.37 -8.77 -33.32
#